data_AF-A0A2V9UVY9-F1
#
_entry.id   AF-A0A2V9UVY9-F1
#
_cell.length_a   1.000
_cell.length_b   1.000
_cell.length_c   1.000
_cell.angle_alpha   90.00
_cell.angle_beta   90.00
_cell.angle_gamma   90.00
#
_symmetry.space_group_name_H-M   'P 1'
#
loop_
_entity.id
_entity.type
_entity.pdbx_description
1 polymer ?
#
loop_
_entity_poly.entity_id
_entity_poly.type
_entity_poly.pdbx_seq_one_letter_code
_entity_poly.pdbx_strand_id
1 'polypeptide(L)'
;MPPVTAVLHTENDALRLGRALETLRACDEIIIVDHGSRDATARIAREYGAHIFPFKAETSPGSYLQSARCDWILCLDPSESLTEGLEATLLEWKSVVDVSGPAFCVFLREETPDGWVENPTPQTRLVPRTWTAWKDVLPRHDPSAVALEGELLRFLLP
;
A
#
# COMPACT_ATOMS: atom_id res chain seq x y z
N MET A 1 13.50 -1.19 -14.36
CA MET A 1 12.59 -1.59 -13.28
C MET A 1 11.37 -0.68 -13.36
N PRO A 2 10.14 -1.21 -13.45
CA PRO A 2 8.95 -0.39 -13.34
C PRO A 2 8.95 0.25 -11.94
N PRO A 3 8.88 1.58 -11.86
CA PRO A 3 8.89 2.25 -10.57
C PRO A 3 7.54 2.05 -9.86
N VAL A 4 7.55 2.03 -8.53
CA VAL A 4 6.36 1.80 -7.70
C VAL A 4 6.21 2.92 -6.68
N THR A 5 5.03 3.54 -6.64
CA THR A 5 4.62 4.45 -5.57
C THR A 5 3.79 3.68 -4.55
N ALA A 6 4.19 3.66 -3.28
CA ALA A 6 3.31 3.25 -2.19
C ALA A 6 2.34 4.38 -1.83
N VAL A 7 1.07 4.05 -1.62
CA VAL A 7 0.04 4.98 -1.15
C VAL A 7 -0.59 4.41 0.11
N LEU A 8 -0.57 5.20 1.18
CA LEU A 8 -1.23 4.89 2.45
C LEU A 8 -2.14 6.05 2.84
N HIS A 9 -3.31 5.72 3.39
CA HIS A 9 -4.24 6.69 3.97
C HIS A 9 -4.13 6.63 5.49
N THR A 10 -3.94 7.78 6.14
CA THR A 10 -3.70 7.84 7.59
C THR A 10 -4.64 8.79 8.31
N GLU A 11 -5.05 8.44 9.52
CA GLU A 11 -5.73 9.33 10.47
C GLU A 11 -5.33 8.98 11.92
N ASN A 12 -4.27 9.62 12.44
CA ASN A 12 -3.68 9.32 13.74
C ASN A 12 -3.06 7.90 13.85
N ASP A 13 -2.28 7.51 12.84
CA ASP A 13 -1.62 6.21 12.75
C ASP A 13 -0.16 6.22 13.23
N ALA A 14 0.24 7.19 14.06
CA ALA A 14 1.65 7.35 14.44
C ALA A 14 2.28 6.08 15.04
N LEU A 15 1.48 5.28 15.75
CA LEU A 15 1.96 4.06 16.40
C LEU A 15 2.15 2.89 15.43
N ARG A 16 1.45 2.89 14.28
CA ARG A 16 1.44 1.79 13.31
C ARG A 16 2.31 2.10 12.09
N LEU A 17 2.28 3.35 11.66
CA LEU A 17 2.83 3.79 10.38
C LEU A 17 4.31 3.45 10.22
N GLY A 18 5.12 3.59 11.27
CA GLY A 18 6.56 3.27 11.20
C GLY A 18 6.82 1.84 10.71
N ARG A 19 6.10 0.87 11.27
CA ARG A 19 6.22 -0.56 10.91
C ARG A 19 5.86 -0.81 9.45
N ALA A 20 4.79 -0.19 8.96
CA ALA A 20 4.39 -0.29 7.56
C ALA A 20 5.50 0.25 6.63
N LEU A 21 6.00 1.46 6.92
CA LEU A 21 6.98 2.16 6.11
C LEU A 21 8.34 1.43 6.04
N GLU A 22 8.76 0.73 7.11
CA GLU A 22 10.00 -0.06 7.14
C GLU A 22 10.05 -1.19 6.10
N THR A 23 8.89 -1.68 5.67
CA THR A 23 8.74 -2.78 4.71
C THR A 23 8.54 -2.32 3.26
N LEU A 24 8.54 -1.01 3.01
CA LEU A 24 8.31 -0.43 1.67
C LEU A 24 9.59 -0.27 0.84
N ARG A 25 10.62 -1.09 1.09
CA ARG A 25 11.93 -0.96 0.44
C ARG A 25 11.89 -1.19 -1.06
N ALA A 26 10.90 -1.94 -1.53
CA ALA A 26 10.65 -2.15 -2.96
C ALA A 26 10.03 -0.92 -3.66
N CYS A 27 9.54 0.08 -2.91
CA CYS A 27 8.89 1.27 -3.46
C CYS A 27 9.89 2.42 -3.68
N ASP A 28 9.73 3.14 -4.78
CA ASP A 28 10.59 4.27 -5.17
C ASP A 28 10.04 5.62 -4.66
N GLU A 29 8.75 5.65 -4.34
CA GLU A 29 8.04 6.82 -3.81
C GLU A 29 7.03 6.37 -2.75
N ILE A 30 6.83 7.21 -1.73
CA ILE A 30 5.79 6.99 -0.71
C ILE A 30 4.91 8.24 -0.67
N ILE A 31 3.61 8.03 -0.79
CA ILE A 31 2.56 9.03 -0.65
C ILE A 31 1.72 8.69 0.58
N ILE A 32 1.59 9.66 1.49
CA ILE A 32 0.68 9.58 2.63
C ILE A 32 -0.48 10.53 2.38
N VAL A 33 -1.68 10.00 2.28
CA VAL A 33 -2.92 10.78 2.25
C VAL A 33 -3.42 10.93 3.68
N ASP A 34 -3.17 12.10 4.27
CA ASP A 34 -3.46 12.39 5.68
C ASP A 34 -4.86 13.01 5.84
N HIS A 35 -5.75 12.32 6.56
CA HIS A 35 -7.14 12.72 6.81
C HIS A 35 -7.32 13.71 7.97
N GLY A 36 -6.22 14.28 8.47
CA GLY A 36 -6.25 15.30 9.52
C GLY A 36 -5.66 14.81 10.84
N SER A 37 -4.59 14.03 10.77
CA SER A 37 -3.86 13.55 11.93
C SER A 37 -3.42 14.70 12.84
N ARG A 38 -3.56 14.48 14.16
CA ARG A 38 -3.19 15.41 15.23
C ARG A 38 -2.06 14.87 16.10
N ASP A 39 -1.66 13.64 15.86
CA ASP A 39 -0.55 12.96 16.53
C ASP A 39 0.75 13.10 15.71
N ALA A 40 1.72 12.21 15.94
CA ALA A 40 3.01 12.23 15.26
C ALA A 40 3.01 11.64 13.84
N THR A 41 1.87 11.26 13.26
CA THR A 41 1.77 10.57 11.96
C THR A 41 2.55 11.31 10.87
N ALA A 42 2.27 12.60 10.69
CA ALA A 42 2.91 13.43 9.67
C ALA A 42 4.41 13.66 9.93
N ARG A 43 4.87 13.58 11.18
CA ARG A 43 6.31 13.64 11.49
C ARG A 43 6.99 12.35 11.05
N ILE A 44 6.44 11.20 11.44
CA ILE A 44 6.97 9.87 11.10
C ILE A 44 7.02 9.70 9.59
N ALA A 45 5.93 10.00 8.87
CA ALA A 45 5.89 9.94 7.41
C ALA A 45 7.07 10.70 6.73
N ARG A 46 7.39 11.91 7.22
CA ARG A 46 8.50 12.72 6.68
C ARG A 46 9.87 12.13 6.97
N GLU A 47 10.05 11.45 8.11
CA GLU A 47 11.31 10.78 8.46
C GLU A 47 11.65 9.65 7.47
N TYR A 48 10.62 9.04 6.86
CA TYR A 48 10.76 8.05 5.78
C TYR A 48 10.78 8.67 4.37
N GLY A 49 10.84 10.00 4.26
CA GLY A 49 10.88 10.70 2.98
C GLY A 49 9.56 10.74 2.22
N ALA A 50 8.43 10.44 2.88
CA ALA A 50 7.13 10.40 2.22
C ALA A 50 6.61 11.80 1.85
N HIS A 51 5.91 11.86 0.71
CA HIS A 51 5.13 13.03 0.29
C HIS A 51 3.76 12.99 0.96
N ILE A 52 3.47 14.01 1.77
CA ILE A 52 2.19 14.10 2.49
C ILE A 52 1.19 14.93 1.68
N PHE A 53 0.05 14.33 1.37
CA PHE A 53 -1.11 14.93 0.74
C PHE A 53 -2.21 15.09 1.77
N PRO A 54 -2.59 16.32 2.15
CA PRO A 54 -3.72 16.53 3.05
C PRO A 54 -5.02 16.18 2.32
N PHE A 55 -5.83 15.31 2.91
CA PHE A 55 -7.16 15.00 2.41
C PHE A 55 -8.10 16.20 2.62
N LYS A 56 -8.80 16.57 1.55
CA LYS A 56 -9.87 17.57 1.52
C LYS A 56 -11.14 16.94 0.97
N ALA A 57 -12.30 17.57 1.17
CA ALA A 57 -13.59 17.03 0.71
C ALA A 57 -13.62 16.68 -0.80
N GLU A 58 -12.89 17.44 -1.62
CA GLU A 58 -12.73 17.22 -3.06
C GLU A 58 -11.63 16.20 -3.45
N THR A 59 -10.95 15.59 -2.48
CA THR A 59 -9.87 14.63 -2.72
C THR A 59 -10.45 13.28 -3.13
N SER A 60 -10.11 12.85 -4.34
CA SER A 60 -10.41 11.51 -4.85
C SER A 60 -9.12 10.75 -5.12
N PRO A 61 -9.15 9.41 -5.24
CA PRO A 61 -7.99 8.64 -5.68
C PRO A 61 -7.30 9.22 -6.92
N GLY A 62 -8.06 9.65 -7.91
CA GLY A 62 -7.49 10.28 -9.10
C GLY A 62 -6.65 11.53 -8.82
N SER A 63 -6.95 12.32 -7.79
CA SER A 63 -6.25 13.59 -7.52
C SER A 63 -4.84 13.41 -6.98
N TYR A 64 -4.62 12.51 -6.00
CA TYR A 64 -3.28 12.26 -5.47
C TYR A 64 -2.50 11.27 -6.33
N LEU A 65 -3.16 10.35 -7.04
CA LEU A 65 -2.48 9.44 -7.98
C LEU A 65 -1.94 10.15 -9.21
N GLN A 66 -2.53 11.27 -9.64
CA GLN A 66 -1.92 12.14 -10.67
C GLN A 66 -0.58 12.73 -10.20
N SER A 67 -0.38 12.87 -8.89
CA SER A 67 0.87 13.36 -8.32
C SER A 67 1.91 12.27 -8.12
N ALA A 68 1.50 10.99 -8.20
CA ALA A 68 2.42 9.86 -8.18
C ALA A 68 3.33 9.88 -9.41
N ARG A 69 4.62 9.70 -9.16
CA ARG A 69 5.68 9.73 -10.17
C ARG A 69 5.87 8.39 -10.87
N CYS A 70 5.31 7.34 -10.30
CA CYS A 70 5.48 5.97 -10.76
C CYS A 70 4.24 5.47 -11.50
N ASP A 71 4.44 4.54 -12.43
CA ASP A 71 3.32 4.00 -13.22
C ASP A 71 2.55 2.90 -12.50
N TRP A 72 3.09 2.37 -11.40
CA TRP A 72 2.45 1.38 -10.55
C TRP A 72 2.26 1.90 -9.12
N ILE A 73 1.13 1.54 -8.53
CA ILE A 73 0.68 2.00 -7.23
C ILE A 73 0.46 0.80 -6.32
N LEU A 74 1.22 0.72 -5.23
CA LEU A 74 0.99 -0.22 -4.14
C LEU A 74 0.12 0.45 -3.06
N CYS A 75 -1.10 -0.03 -2.89
CA CYS A 75 -2.05 0.52 -1.91
C CYS A 75 -1.99 -0.27 -0.61
N LEU A 76 -1.58 0.36 0.49
CA LEU A 76 -1.34 -0.30 1.78
C LEU A 76 -2.09 0.43 2.91
N ASP A 77 -2.58 -0.31 3.89
CA ASP A 77 -3.12 0.27 5.13
C ASP A 77 -1.98 0.57 6.13
N PRO A 78 -2.05 1.62 6.97
CA PRO A 78 -1.03 1.90 7.97
C PRO A 78 -0.81 0.78 9.00
N SER A 79 -1.80 -0.10 9.20
CA SER A 79 -1.70 -1.29 10.05
C SER A 79 -1.16 -2.52 9.33
N GLU A 80 -0.82 -2.41 8.05
CA GLU A 80 -0.30 -3.51 7.24
C GLU A 80 1.22 -3.40 7.05
N SER A 81 1.90 -4.54 6.94
CA SER A 81 3.32 -4.60 6.58
C SER A 81 3.56 -5.77 5.64
N LEU A 82 4.50 -5.61 4.71
CA LEU A 82 4.87 -6.68 3.79
C LEU A 82 5.69 -7.73 4.54
N THR A 83 5.49 -9.00 4.23
CA THR A 83 6.45 -10.04 4.63
C THR A 83 7.73 -9.92 3.81
N GLU A 84 8.85 -10.41 4.33
CA GLU A 84 10.12 -10.46 3.59
C GLU A 84 9.96 -11.19 2.23
N GLY A 85 9.12 -12.23 2.18
CA GLY A 85 8.79 -12.94 0.95
C GLY A 85 8.09 -12.04 -0.06
N LEU A 86 7.12 -11.24 0.37
CA LEU A 86 6.43 -10.29 -0.51
C LEU A 86 7.36 -9.15 -0.98
N GLU A 87 8.22 -8.63 -0.10
CA GLU A 87 9.24 -7.65 -0.50
C GLU A 87 10.16 -8.22 -1.57
N ALA A 88 10.64 -9.46 -1.41
CA ALA A 88 11.45 -10.15 -2.40
C ALA A 88 10.71 -10.34 -3.72
N THR A 89 9.45 -10.79 -3.69
CA THR A 89 8.59 -10.93 -4.87
C THR A 89 8.44 -9.61 -5.62
N LEU A 90 8.24 -8.49 -4.91
CA LEU A 90 8.12 -7.17 -5.55
C LEU A 90 9.44 -6.72 -6.18
N LEU A 91 10.57 -6.95 -5.52
CA LEU A 91 11.90 -6.64 -6.08
C LEU A 91 12.19 -7.46 -7.35
N GLU A 92 11.86 -8.75 -7.34
CA GLU A 92 11.98 -9.63 -8.52
C GLU A 92 11.03 -9.19 -9.63
N TRP A 93 9.76 -8.95 -9.31
CA TRP A 93 8.76 -8.43 -10.25
C TRP A 93 9.23 -7.14 -10.92
N LYS A 94 9.88 -6.25 -10.16
CA LYS A 94 10.47 -5.02 -10.72
C LYS A 94 11.65 -5.29 -11.68
N SER A 95 12.29 -6.45 -11.62
CA SER A 95 13.40 -6.78 -12.51
C SER A 95 12.95 -7.24 -13.91
N VAL A 96 11.67 -7.57 -14.09
CA VAL A 96 11.11 -8.09 -15.34
C VAL A 96 10.93 -6.97 -16.37
N VAL A 97 11.28 -7.25 -17.63
CA VAL A 97 11.29 -6.27 -18.74
C VAL A 97 9.88 -5.98 -19.27
N ASP A 98 8.96 -6.93 -19.15
CA ASP A 98 7.59 -6.83 -19.63
C ASP A 98 6.61 -7.25 -18.54
N VAL A 99 6.24 -6.30 -17.70
CA VAL A 99 5.23 -6.53 -16.68
C VAL A 99 3.86 -6.46 -17.33
N SER A 100 3.35 -7.63 -17.70
CA SER A 100 2.02 -7.79 -18.28
C SER A 100 1.04 -8.27 -17.20
N GLY A 101 -0.04 -7.51 -17.00
CA GLY A 101 -1.12 -7.84 -16.07
C GLY A 101 -2.00 -6.61 -15.79
N PRO A 102 -3.34 -6.76 -15.64
CA PRO A 102 -4.21 -5.62 -15.36
C PRO A 102 -4.00 -5.06 -13.96
N ALA A 103 -3.69 -5.92 -13.00
CA ALA A 103 -3.37 -5.62 -11.61
C ALA A 103 -2.80 -6.88 -10.93
N PHE A 104 -2.30 -6.72 -9.70
CA PHE A 104 -1.85 -7.83 -8.87
C PHE A 104 -2.54 -7.82 -7.50
N CYS A 105 -2.78 -9.01 -6.99
CA CYS A 105 -3.38 -9.24 -5.68
C CYS A 105 -2.42 -9.95 -4.73
N VAL A 106 -2.70 -9.84 -3.44
CA VAL A 106 -1.84 -10.35 -2.36
C VAL A 106 -2.70 -10.95 -1.27
N PHE A 107 -2.24 -12.06 -0.70
CA PHE A 107 -2.86 -12.65 0.48
C PHE A 107 -2.60 -11.79 1.71
N LEU A 108 -3.52 -11.88 2.66
CA LEU A 108 -3.47 -11.13 3.92
C LEU A 108 -3.57 -12.12 5.07
N ARG A 109 -2.72 -11.93 6.08
CA ARG A 109 -2.89 -12.52 7.39
C ARG A 109 -3.21 -11.43 8.39
N GLU A 110 -4.28 -11.63 9.15
CA GLU A 110 -4.77 -10.69 10.13
C GLU A 110 -4.46 -11.20 11.54
N GLU A 111 -3.85 -10.36 12.35
CA GLU A 111 -3.67 -10.59 13.77
C GLU A 111 -5.02 -10.42 14.47
N THR A 112 -5.37 -11.37 15.32
CA THR A 112 -6.56 -11.33 16.18
C THR A 112 -6.14 -11.57 17.62
N PRO A 113 -7.02 -11.36 18.61
CA PRO A 113 -6.71 -11.69 20.01
C PRO A 113 -6.33 -13.16 20.22
N ASP A 114 -6.82 -14.06 19.36
CA ASP A 114 -6.60 -15.51 19.42
C ASP A 114 -5.42 -15.98 18.54
N GLY A 115 -4.71 -15.05 17.90
CA GLY A 115 -3.58 -15.32 17.02
C GLY A 115 -3.82 -14.91 15.57
N TRP A 116 -2.98 -15.42 14.66
CA TRP A 116 -3.03 -15.06 13.25
C TRP A 116 -4.08 -15.87 12.48
N VAL A 117 -4.87 -15.18 11.66
CA VAL A 117 -5.88 -15.78 10.77
C VAL A 117 -5.56 -15.43 9.33
N GLU A 118 -5.52 -16.43 8.46
CA GLU A 118 -5.35 -16.26 7.02
C GLU A 118 -6.66 -15.79 6.39
N ASN A 119 -6.60 -14.75 5.55
CA ASN A 119 -7.71 -14.37 4.71
C ASN A 119 -7.71 -15.27 3.46
N PRO A 120 -8.78 -16.04 3.21
CA PRO A 120 -8.83 -16.97 2.09
C PRO A 120 -8.90 -16.27 0.72
N THR A 121 -9.20 -14.97 0.68
CA THR A 121 -9.34 -14.21 -0.56
C THR A 121 -8.24 -13.15 -0.67
N PRO A 122 -7.39 -13.20 -1.71
CA PRO A 122 -6.38 -12.18 -1.92
C PRO A 122 -7.03 -10.85 -2.32
N GLN A 123 -6.37 -9.76 -1.97
CA GLN A 123 -6.86 -8.40 -2.23
C GLN A 123 -6.02 -7.74 -3.31
N THR A 124 -6.64 -7.03 -4.24
CA THR A 124 -5.95 -6.25 -5.26
C THR A 124 -5.22 -5.08 -4.60
N ARG A 125 -3.91 -5.02 -4.74
CA ARG A 125 -3.07 -4.04 -4.01
C ARG A 125 -2.03 -3.35 -4.87
N LEU A 126 -1.60 -3.95 -5.98
CA LEU A 126 -0.66 -3.34 -6.92
C LEU A 126 -1.39 -3.11 -8.24
N VAL A 127 -1.63 -1.85 -8.58
CA VAL A 127 -2.45 -1.44 -9.72
C VAL A 127 -1.72 -0.41 -10.58
N PRO A 128 -2.02 -0.29 -11.88
CA PRO A 128 -1.50 0.80 -12.68
C PRO A 128 -1.98 2.16 -12.13
N ARG A 129 -1.19 3.21 -12.29
CA ARG A 129 -1.56 4.59 -11.88
C ARG A 129 -2.86 5.09 -12.54
N THR A 130 -3.24 4.51 -13.67
CA THR A 130 -4.50 4.80 -14.39
C THR A 130 -5.71 4.05 -13.83
N TRP A 131 -5.56 3.30 -12.73
CA TRP A 131 -6.64 2.52 -12.14
C TRP A 131 -7.83 3.39 -11.68
N THR A 132 -9.04 2.94 -12.00
CA THR A 132 -10.29 3.68 -11.70
C THR A 132 -11.27 2.90 -10.83
N ALA A 133 -11.04 1.60 -10.62
CA ALA A 133 -11.94 0.74 -9.86
C ALA A 133 -11.56 0.74 -8.36
N TRP A 134 -12.03 1.75 -7.62
CA TRP A 134 -11.76 1.89 -6.18
C TRP A 134 -12.93 1.37 -5.33
N LYS A 135 -12.60 0.93 -4.12
CA LYS A 135 -13.52 0.67 -3.00
C LYS A 135 -12.96 1.43 -1.80
N ASP A 136 -13.61 2.55 -1.47
CA ASP A 136 -13.12 3.52 -0.50
C ASP A 136 -11.72 4.00 -0.87
N VAL A 137 -10.71 3.70 -0.05
CA VAL A 137 -9.31 4.10 -0.24
C VAL A 137 -8.43 3.02 -0.88
N LEU A 138 -8.95 1.80 -1.05
CA LEU A 138 -8.22 0.67 -1.63
C LEU A 138 -8.77 0.31 -3.02
N PRO A 139 -7.99 -0.37 -3.88
CA PRO A 139 -8.51 -0.93 -5.10
C PRO A 139 -9.66 -1.90 -4.80
N ARG A 140 -10.72 -1.83 -5.61
CA ARG A 140 -11.75 -2.87 -5.62
C ARG A 140 -11.08 -4.19 -6.05
N HIS A 141 -11.50 -5.29 -5.43
CA HIS A 141 -11.06 -6.62 -5.84
C HIS A 141 -11.35 -6.84 -7.33
N ASP A 142 -10.30 -7.17 -8.08
CA ASP A 142 -10.35 -7.56 -9.49
C ASP A 142 -10.05 -9.06 -9.59
N PRO A 143 -10.99 -9.88 -10.08
CA PRO A 143 -10.80 -11.33 -10.20
C PRO A 143 -9.76 -11.75 -11.26
N SER A 144 -9.35 -10.82 -12.13
CA SER A 144 -8.26 -11.03 -13.11
C SER A 144 -6.88 -10.64 -12.55
N ALA A 145 -6.81 -10.08 -11.34
CA ALA A 145 -5.54 -9.72 -10.72
C ALA A 145 -4.70 -10.96 -10.40
N VAL A 146 -3.43 -10.94 -10.83
CA VAL A 146 -2.51 -12.07 -10.62
C VAL A 146 -2.00 -12.05 -9.18
N ALA A 147 -1.99 -13.19 -8.51
CA ALA A 147 -1.50 -13.30 -7.14
C ALA A 147 0.04 -13.20 -7.11
N LEU A 148 0.56 -12.36 -6.22
CA LEU A 148 1.97 -12.31 -5.86
C LEU A 148 2.26 -13.28 -4.71
N GLU A 149 3.43 -13.92 -4.76
CA GLU A 149 3.93 -14.72 -3.65
C GLU A 149 4.28 -13.83 -2.44
N GLY A 150 4.00 -14.33 -1.25
CA GLY A 150 4.11 -13.58 0.01
C GLY A 150 2.76 -13.03 0.48
N GLU A 151 2.80 -12.28 1.57
CA GLU A 151 1.61 -11.90 2.32
C GLU A 151 1.75 -10.48 2.87
N LEU A 152 0.61 -9.83 3.08
CA LEU A 152 0.50 -8.67 3.95
C LEU A 152 0.15 -9.15 5.36
N LEU A 153 0.85 -8.66 6.36
CA LEU A 153 0.52 -8.83 7.77
C LEU A 153 -0.27 -7.62 8.23
N ARG A 154 -1.52 -7.81 8.66
CA ARG A 154 -2.34 -6.76 9.28
C ARG A 154 -2.35 -6.94 10.79
N PHE A 155 -1.89 -5.93 11.50
CA PHE A 155 -1.79 -5.96 12.96
C PHE A 155 -3.04 -5.41 13.62
N LEU A 156 -3.48 -6.08 14.69
CA LEU A 156 -4.61 -5.63 15.50
C LEU A 156 -4.20 -4.44 16.36
N LEU A 157 -3.04 -4.60 17.00
CA LEU A 157 -2.49 -3.64 17.94
C LEU A 157 -1.40 -2.80 17.27
N PRO A 158 -1.27 -1.52 17.68
CA PRO A 158 -0.19 -0.67 17.22
C PRO A 158 1.22 -1.21 17.53
#